data_AF-A0A7X8S592-F1
#
_entry.id   AF-A0A7X8S592-F1
#
_cell.length_a   1.000
_cell.length_b   1.000
_cell.length_c   1.000
_cell.angle_alpha   90.00
_cell.angle_beta   90.00
_cell.angle_gamma   90.00
#
_symmetry.space_group_name_H-M   'P 1'
#
loop_
_entity.id
_entity.type
_entity.pdbx_description
1 polymer ?
#
loop_
_entity_poly.entity_id
_entity_poly.type
_entity_poly.pdbx_seq_one_letter_code
_entity_poly.pdbx_strand_id
1 'polypeptide(L)' 'MQRLLIDRSTLDLIAADAQDFLNVLNASGLHQASAMMLGVLEQLQSDRANLPEERGDAAQSSQPS' A
#
# COMPACT_ATOMS: atom_id res chain seq x y z
N MET A 1 15.21 6.89 -9.03
CA MET A 1 14.72 6.00 -7.97
C MET A 1 14.17 4.75 -8.64
N GLN A 2 14.63 3.56 -8.26
CA GLN A 2 14.04 2.31 -8.76
C GLN A 2 12.66 2.15 -8.12
N ARG A 3 11.60 2.05 -8.92
CA ARG A 3 10.26 1.72 -8.42
C ARG A 3 10.27 0.26 -7.98
N LEU A 4 9.89 0.00 -6.73
CA LEU A 4 9.62 -1.37 -6.29
C LEU A 4 8.49 -1.92 -7.17
N LEU A 5 8.68 -3.11 -7.74
CA LEU A 5 7.63 -3.84 -8.46
C LEU A 5 6.64 -4.40 -7.43
N ILE A 6 5.88 -3.51 -6.78
CA ILE A 6 4.79 -3.86 -5.87
C ILE A 6 3.49 -3.81 -6.67
N ASP A 7 2.70 -4.88 -6.57
CA ASP A 7 1.33 -4.85 -7.07
C ASP A 7 0.40 -4.09 -6.10
N ARG A 8 -0.68 -3.55 -6.63
CA ARG A 8 -1.71 -2.79 -5.93
C ARG A 8 -2.28 -3.55 -4.73
N SER A 9 -2.50 -4.86 -4.84
CA SER A 9 -3.00 -5.69 -3.74
C SER A 9 -2.02 -5.75 -2.56
N THR A 10 -0.72 -5.84 -2.85
CA THR A 10 0.34 -5.80 -1.83
C THR A 10 0.43 -4.42 -1.19
N LEU A 11 0.26 -3.35 -1.98
CA LEU A 11 0.27 -1.99 -1.46
C LEU A 11 -0.95 -1.68 -0.57
N ASP A 12 -2.11 -2.22 -0.91
CA ASP A 12 -3.33 -2.13 -0.08
C ASP A 12 -3.15 -2.83 1.28
N LEU A 13 -2.47 -3.99 1.32
CA LEU A 13 -2.12 -4.66 2.57
C LEU A 13 -1.18 -3.80 3.44
N ILE A 14 -0.12 -3.25 2.84
CA ILE A 14 0.82 -2.36 3.54
C ILE A 14 0.10 -1.14 4.10
N ALA A 15 -0.82 -0.55 3.33
CA ALA A 15 -1.60 0.60 3.78
C ALA A 15 -2.52 0.26 4.96
N ALA A 16 -3.13 -0.93 4.97
CA ALA A 16 -3.93 -1.40 6.09
C ALA A 16 -3.08 -1.57 7.37
N ASP A 17 -1.95 -2.27 7.29
CA ASP A 17 -1.04 -2.46 8.43
C ASP A 17 -0.49 -1.11 8.94
N ALA A 18 -0.16 -0.20 8.02
CA ALA A 18 0.28 1.15 8.33
C ALA A 18 -0.78 1.98 9.08
N GLN A 19 -2.05 1.81 8.74
CA GLN A 19 -3.17 2.46 9.42
C GLN A 19 -3.35 1.93 10.84
N ASP A 20 -3.23 0.62 11.05
CA ASP A 20 -3.27 0.02 12.39
C ASP A 20 -2.10 0.50 13.25
N PHE A 21 -0.91 0.59 12.66
CA PHE A 21 0.25 1.11 13.37
C PHE A 21 0.08 2.59 13.76
N LEU A 22 -0.50 3.42 12.88
CA LEU A 22 -0.85 4.81 13.21
C LEU A 22 -1.82 4.88 14.40
N ASN A 23 -2.79 3.99 14.48
CA ASN A 23 -3.72 3.93 15.62
C ASN A 23 -2.97 3.63 16.93
N VAL A 24 -2.00 2.72 16.91
CA VAL A 24 -1.13 2.42 18.07
C VAL A 24 -0.28 3.63 18.47
N LEU A 25 0.31 4.34 17.51
CA LEU A 25 1.10 5.55 17.78
C LEU A 25 0.25 6.64 18.44
N ASN A 26 -0.97 6.86 17.94
CA ASN A 26 -1.92 7.81 18.51
C ASN A 26 -2.35 7.40 19.93
N ALA A 27 -2.70 6.13 20.13
CA ALA A 27 -3.09 5.62 21.45
C ALA A 27 -1.94 5.72 22.47
N SER A 28 -0.69 5.62 22.01
CA SER A 28 0.51 5.75 22.84
C SER A 28 0.91 7.21 23.10
N GLY A 29 0.20 8.20 22.55
CA GLY A 29 0.52 9.62 22.68
C GLY A 29 1.75 10.06 21.89
N LEU A 30 2.24 9.25 20.94
CA LEU A 30 3.42 9.52 20.13
C LEU A 30 3.09 10.41 18.93
N HIS A 31 2.56 11.61 19.17
CA HIS A 31 1.96 12.46 18.13
C HIS A 31 2.92 12.82 16.98
N GLN A 32 4.22 13.04 17.26
CA GLN A 32 5.18 13.33 16.21
C GLN A 32 5.39 12.12 15.28
N ALA A 33 5.47 10.92 15.85
CA ALA A 33 5.59 9.69 15.06
C ALA A 33 4.30 9.45 14.25
N SER A 34 3.13 9.67 14.86
CA SER A 34 1.83 9.61 14.17
C SER A 34 1.77 10.55 12.98
N ALA A 35 2.23 11.80 13.13
CA ALA A 35 2.22 12.78 12.04
C ALA A 35 3.13 12.36 10.87
N MET A 36 4.31 11.80 11.17
CA MET A 36 5.18 11.25 10.13
C MET A 36 4.54 10.05 9.43
N MET A 37 3.89 9.17 10.20
CA MET A 37 3.23 7.98 9.66
C MET A 37 2.02 8.33 8.80
N LEU A 38 1.30 9.40 9.11
CA LEU A 38 0.22 9.92 8.28
C LEU A 38 0.75 10.35 6.89
N GLY A 39 1.88 11.05 6.84
CA GLY A 39 2.52 11.40 5.56
C GLY A 39 2.96 10.18 4.74
N VAL A 40 3.38 9.10 5.41
CA VAL A 40 3.67 7.82 4.72
C VAL A 40 2.40 7.23 4.12
N LEU A 41 1.28 7.22 4.85
CA LEU A 41 -0.01 6.73 4.35
C LEU A 41 -0.53 7.53 3.15
N GLU A 42 -0.34 8.85 3.14
CA GLU A 42 -0.69 9.72 2.00
C GLU A 42 0.15 9.39 0.76
N GLN A 43 1.44 9.13 0.96
CA GLN A 43 2.34 8.71 -0.12
C GLN A 43 1.95 7.34 -0.66
N LEU A 44 1.65 6.36 0.21
CA LEU A 44 1.21 5.03 -0.21
C LEU A 44 -0.09 5.07 -1.02
N GLN A 45 -1.05 5.92 -0.61
CA GLN A 45 -2.29 6.13 -1.37
C GLN A 45 -2.03 6.77 -2.74
N SER A 46 -1.11 7.74 -2.80
CA SER A 46 -0.69 8.36 -4.06
C SER A 46 0.01 7.35 -4.97
N ASP A 47 0.90 6.52 -4.43
CA ASP A 47 1.59 5.48 -5.18
C ASP A 47 0.59 4.43 -5.70
N ARG A 48 -0.39 4.05 -4.89
CA ARG A 48 -1.48 3.13 -5.27
C ARG A 48 -2.34 3.67 -6.42
N ALA A 49 -2.67 4.96 -6.40
CA ALA A 49 -3.43 5.58 -7.48
C ALA A 49 -2.67 5.59 -8.82
N ASN A 50 -1.35 5.50 -8.78
CA ASN A 50 -0.48 5.41 -9.95
C ASN A 50 -0.23 3.97 -10.43
N LEU A 51 -0.69 2.96 -9.69
CA LEU A 51 -0.59 1.57 -10.10
C LEU A 51 -1.80 1.19 -10.98
N PRO A 52 -1.57 0.38 -12.03
CA PRO A 52 -2.67 -0.17 -12.82
C PRO A 52 -3.61 -0.96 -11.89
N GLU A 53 -4.91 -0.95 -12.19
CA GLU A 53 -5.82 -1.89 -11.53
C GLU A 53 -5.36 -3.31 -11.86
N GLU A 54 -5.17 -4.13 -10.83
CA GLU A 54 -4.94 -5.57 -10.97
C GLU A 54 -6.22 -6.20 -11.54
N ARG A 55 -6.50 -5.96 -12.83
CA ARG A 55 -7.40 -6.81 -13.59
C ARG A 55 -6.68 -8.14 -13.68
N GLY A 56 -7.24 -9.15 -13.01
CA GLY A 56 -6.70 -10.51 -13.02
C GLY A 56 -6.51 -11.02 -14.43
N ASP A 57 -5.31 -10.83 -14.98
CA ASP A 57 -4.85 -11.45 -16.22
C ASP A 57 -4.21 -12.83 -15.95
N ALA A 58 -4.41 -13.36 -14.73
CA ALA A 58 -4.05 -14.74 -14.38
C ALA A 58 -5.00 -15.79 -14.99
N ALA A 59 -5.92 -15.41 -15.89
CA ALA A 59 -6.90 -16.33 -16.49
C ALA A 59 -6.74 -16.57 -18.01
N GLN A 60 -5.69 -16.05 -18.68
CA GLN A 60 -5.48 -16.29 -20.12
C GLN A 60 -4.05 -16.74 -20.46
N SER A 61 -3.53 -17.73 -19.74
CA SER A 61 -2.39 -18.52 -20.21
C SER A 61 -2.64 -20.01 -19.98
N SER A 62 -3.69 -20.52 -20.61
CA SER A 62 -3.92 -21.97 -20.75
C SER A 62 -4.56 -22.23 -22.11
N GLN A 63 -3.74 -22.16 -23.16
CA GLN A 63 -4.11 -22.69 -24.47
C GLN A 63 -2.98 -23.61 -24.93
N PRO A 64 -3.06 -24.93 -24.64
CA PRO A 64 -2.18 -25.90 -25.28
C PRO A 64 -2.63 -26.10 -26.73
N SER A 65 -1.62 -26.25 -27.60
CA SER A 65 -1.71 -26.44 -29.04
C SER A 65 -2.31 -27.78 -29.46
#